data_AF-A0A934KQI3-F1
#
_entry.id   AF-A0A934KQI3-F1
#
_cell.length_a   1.000
_cell.length_b   1.000
_cell.length_c   1.000
_cell.angle_alpha   90.00
_cell.angle_beta   90.00
_cell.angle_gamma   90.00
#
_symmetry.space_group_name_H-M   'P 1'
#
loop_
_entity.id
_entity.type
_entity.pdbx_description
1 polymer ?
#
loop_
_entity_poly.entity_id
_entity_poly.type
_entity_poly.pdbx_seq_one_letter_code
_entity_poly.pdbx_strand_id
1 'polypeptide(L)'
;MTAERASEYLAVLSEMDAHRIEAGGKPPHWNRLVNRLQTLYLELRQSPDGRQAIGDLMDSESVTVREWSAGHALAWEPAKAQDALERLAAEGKGLASFEAGITLREFRRGKLKLDWIPKRAVRAPEPEA
;
A
#
# COMPACT_ATOMS: atom_id res chain seq x y z
N MET A 1 5.76 17.04 8.83
CA MET A 1 4.52 16.58 8.15
C MET A 1 4.76 15.28 7.38
N THR A 2 5.70 15.19 6.42
CA THR A 2 5.93 13.96 5.64
C THR A 2 6.31 12.74 6.48
N ALA A 3 7.19 12.90 7.47
CA ALA A 3 7.59 11.80 8.37
C ALA A 3 6.42 11.25 9.20
N GLU A 4 5.52 12.12 9.67
CA GLU A 4 4.31 11.72 10.41
C GLU A 4 3.36 10.93 9.52
N ARG A 5 3.13 11.40 8.29
CA ARG A 5 2.30 10.69 7.30
C ARG A 5 2.90 9.36 6.88
N ALA A 6 4.22 9.27 6.75
CA ALA A 6 4.91 8.01 6.47
C ALA A 6 4.77 7.01 7.63
N SER A 7 4.89 7.48 8.87
CA SER A 7 4.63 6.65 10.05
C SER A 7 3.17 6.17 10.10
N GLU A 8 2.22 7.03 9.76
CA GLU A 8 0.80 6.66 9.68
C GLU A 8 0.54 5.63 8.57
N TYR A 9 1.20 5.79 7.42
CA TYR A 9 1.13 4.85 6.30
C TYR A 9 1.60 3.46 6.71
N LEU A 10 2.75 3.37 7.38
CA LEU A 10 3.26 2.11 7.92
C LEU A 10 2.33 1.51 8.98
N ALA A 11 1.78 2.32 9.87
CA ALA A 11 0.85 1.86 10.90
C ALA A 11 -0.42 1.23 10.28
N VAL A 12 -0.97 1.85 9.24
CA VAL A 12 -2.13 1.30 8.52
C VAL A 12 -1.79 -0.02 7.83
N LEU A 13 -0.62 -0.12 7.18
CA LEU A 13 -0.20 -1.38 6.57
C LEU A 13 0.02 -2.50 7.59
N SER A 14 0.56 -2.16 8.76
CA SER A 14 0.75 -3.11 9.85
C SER A 14 -0.60 -3.58 10.43
N GLU A 15 -1.58 -2.68 10.54
CA GLU A 15 -2.96 -3.02 10.93
C GLU A 15 -3.64 -3.90 9.87
N MET A 16 -3.42 -3.62 8.58
CA MET A 16 -3.90 -4.46 7.49
C MET A 16 -3.30 -5.87 7.58
N ASP A 17 -1.99 -5.99 7.81
CA ASP A 17 -1.33 -7.28 7.97
C ASP A 17 -1.96 -8.14 9.07
N ALA A 18 -2.22 -7.52 10.23
CA ALA A 18 -2.90 -8.16 11.36
C ALA A 18 -4.37 -8.55 11.07
N HIS A 19 -5.01 -7.89 10.11
CA HIS A 19 -6.41 -8.09 9.75
C HIS A 19 -6.62 -8.68 8.35
N ARG A 20 -5.63 -9.38 7.79
CA ARG A 20 -5.83 -10.14 6.55
C ARG A 20 -7.01 -11.10 6.69
N ILE A 21 -7.68 -11.38 5.57
CA ILE A 21 -8.82 -12.32 5.54
C ILE A 21 -8.39 -13.70 6.06
N GLU A 22 -7.17 -14.12 5.76
CA GLU A 22 -6.56 -15.35 6.29
C GLU A 22 -6.46 -15.36 7.83
N ALA A 23 -6.40 -14.18 8.47
CA ALA A 23 -6.41 -13.98 9.92
C ALA A 23 -7.82 -13.70 10.50
N GLY A 24 -8.89 -13.83 9.71
CA GLY A 24 -10.27 -13.60 10.15
C GLY A 24 -10.76 -12.15 10.02
N GLY A 25 -10.11 -11.35 9.17
CA GLY A 25 -10.50 -9.96 8.90
C GLY A 25 -11.93 -9.79 8.38
N LYS A 26 -12.63 -8.75 8.84
CA LYS A 26 -13.98 -8.40 8.36
C LYS A 26 -13.90 -7.46 7.15
N PRO A 27 -14.60 -7.75 6.03
CA PRO A 27 -14.54 -6.91 4.83
C PRO A 27 -14.80 -5.40 5.05
N PRO A 28 -15.75 -4.97 5.91
CA PRO A 28 -15.97 -3.55 6.16
C PRO A 28 -14.81 -2.85 6.91
N HIS A 29 -14.02 -3.59 7.67
CA HIS A 29 -12.85 -3.03 8.35
C HIS A 29 -11.68 -2.92 7.38
N TRP A 30 -11.41 -3.97 6.59
CA TRP A 30 -10.42 -3.94 5.51
C TRP A 30 -10.64 -2.76 4.54
N ASN A 31 -11.88 -2.55 4.09
CA ASN A 31 -12.21 -1.45 3.20
C ASN A 31 -11.94 -0.07 3.82
N ARG A 32 -12.07 0.07 5.15
CA ARG A 32 -11.73 1.33 5.85
C ARG A 32 -10.23 1.56 5.85
N LEU A 33 -9.44 0.52 6.10
CA LEU A 33 -7.98 0.59 6.05
C LEU A 33 -7.48 0.93 4.66
N VAL A 34 -8.00 0.27 3.62
CA VAL A 34 -7.65 0.57 2.22
C VAL A 34 -7.95 2.03 1.84
N ASN A 35 -9.10 2.58 2.27
CA ASN A 35 -9.41 4.00 2.04
C ASN A 35 -8.44 4.96 2.75
N ARG A 36 -8.06 4.64 4.00
CA ARG A 36 -7.09 5.44 4.76
C ARG A 36 -5.70 5.36 4.12
N LEU A 37 -5.25 4.15 3.78
CA LEU A 37 -4.00 3.90 3.09
C LEU A 37 -3.90 4.69 1.79
N GLN A 38 -4.96 4.65 0.97
CA GLN A 38 -5.01 5.39 -0.29
C GLN A 38 -4.89 6.90 -0.08
N THR A 39 -5.56 7.45 0.93
CA THR A 39 -5.46 8.88 1.26
C THR A 39 -4.01 9.26 1.57
N LEU A 40 -3.34 8.47 2.42
CA LEU A 40 -1.94 8.69 2.80
C LEU A 40 -0.99 8.54 1.61
N TYR A 41 -1.20 7.54 0.75
CA TYR A 41 -0.45 7.37 -0.48
C TYR A 41 -0.58 8.58 -1.41
N LEU A 42 -1.80 9.08 -1.62
CA LEU A 42 -2.06 10.23 -2.49
C LEU A 42 -1.38 11.52 -1.98
N GLU A 43 -1.24 11.68 -0.66
CA GLU A 43 -0.49 12.77 -0.03
C GLU A 43 1.03 12.57 -0.17
N LEU A 44 1.54 11.40 0.22
CA LEU A 44 2.97 11.10 0.23
C LEU A 44 3.60 11.19 -1.16
N ARG A 45 2.89 10.71 -2.20
CA ARG A 45 3.40 10.70 -3.57
C ARG A 45 3.67 12.08 -4.16
N GLN A 46 3.14 13.15 -3.56
CA GLN A 46 3.35 14.53 -4.01
C GLN A 46 4.76 15.06 -3.73
N SER A 47 5.52 14.38 -2.87
CA SER A 47 6.87 14.82 -2.46
C SER A 47 7.94 13.76 -2.76
N PRO A 48 9.19 14.15 -3.01
CA PRO A 48 10.31 13.21 -3.08
C PRO A 48 10.46 12.40 -1.78
N ASP A 49 10.45 13.07 -0.63
CA ASP A 49 10.60 12.43 0.69
C ASP A 49 9.50 11.39 0.96
N GLY A 50 8.24 11.69 0.60
CA GLY A 50 7.14 10.75 0.79
C GLY A 50 7.21 9.54 -0.15
N ARG A 51 7.70 9.74 -1.38
CA ARG A 51 7.98 8.64 -2.32
C ARG A 51 9.13 7.76 -1.83
N GLN A 52 10.18 8.38 -1.31
CA GLN A 52 11.31 7.67 -0.71
C GLN A 52 10.84 6.84 0.50
N ALA A 53 10.03 7.42 1.38
CA ALA A 53 9.50 6.70 2.54
C ALA A 53 8.68 5.46 2.15
N ILE A 54 7.87 5.53 1.08
CA ILE A 54 7.19 4.34 0.54
C ILE A 54 8.19 3.35 -0.06
N GLY A 55 9.20 3.85 -0.80
CA GLY A 55 10.21 3.02 -1.44
C GLY A 55 11.10 2.25 -0.46
N ASP A 56 11.34 2.79 0.73
CA ASP A 56 12.10 2.15 1.81
C ASP A 56 11.31 0.97 2.44
N LEU A 57 9.98 1.02 2.39
CA LEU A 57 9.10 -0.04 2.93
C LEU A 57 8.99 -1.27 2.01
N MET A 58 9.49 -1.19 0.77
CA MET A 58 9.55 -2.33 -0.16
C MET A 58 10.49 -3.46 0.29
N ASP A 59 11.29 -3.22 1.34
CA ASP A 59 12.20 -4.22 1.92
C ASP A 59 11.72 -4.66 3.32
N SER A 60 10.48 -4.33 3.72
CA SER A 60 9.91 -4.70 5.02
C SER A 60 9.79 -6.22 5.20
N GLU A 61 9.92 -6.69 6.45
CA GLU A 61 9.67 -8.08 6.84
C GLU A 61 8.19 -8.46 6.70
N SER A 62 7.26 -7.51 6.86
CA SER A 62 5.83 -7.77 6.68
C SER A 62 5.50 -7.88 5.20
N VAL A 63 4.91 -9.01 4.82
CA VAL A 63 4.49 -9.30 3.44
C VAL A 63 3.49 -8.25 2.95
N THR A 64 2.52 -7.87 3.77
CA THR A 64 1.52 -6.85 3.42
C THR A 64 2.18 -5.48 3.21
N VAL A 65 3.10 -5.09 4.10
CA VAL A 65 3.83 -3.81 3.95
C VAL A 65 4.61 -3.80 2.65
N ARG A 66 5.33 -4.89 2.36
CA ARG A 66 6.16 -5.04 1.16
C ARG A 66 5.33 -4.94 -0.12
N GLU A 67 4.24 -5.70 -0.17
CA GLU A 67 3.35 -5.81 -1.33
C GLU A 67 2.72 -4.46 -1.70
N TRP A 68 2.10 -3.78 -0.74
CA TRP A 68 1.42 -2.52 -0.99
C TRP A 68 2.41 -1.40 -1.32
N SER A 69 3.55 -1.35 -0.63
CA SER A 69 4.57 -0.33 -0.88
C SER A 69 5.16 -0.48 -2.29
N ALA A 70 5.43 -1.72 -2.71
CA ALA A 70 5.90 -1.99 -4.07
C ALA A 70 4.84 -1.67 -5.13
N GLY A 71 3.59 -2.06 -4.90
CA GLY A 71 2.48 -1.71 -5.78
C GLY A 71 2.32 -0.20 -5.98
N HIS A 72 2.45 0.59 -4.90
CA HIS A 72 2.39 2.05 -4.97
C HIS A 72 3.61 2.67 -5.66
N ALA A 73 4.81 2.14 -5.44
CA ALA A 73 6.05 2.68 -6.00
C ALA A 73 6.19 2.49 -7.52
N LEU A 74 5.40 1.61 -8.14
CA LEU A 74 5.41 1.36 -9.59
C LEU A 74 5.28 2.63 -10.45
N ALA A 75 4.64 3.68 -9.95
CA ALA A 75 4.42 4.93 -10.69
C ALA A 75 5.68 5.82 -10.81
N TRP A 76 6.68 5.65 -9.96
CA TRP A 76 7.90 6.49 -9.96
C TRP A 76 9.21 5.71 -9.88
N GLU A 77 9.20 4.49 -9.36
CA GLU A 77 10.35 3.58 -9.28
C GLU A 77 10.01 2.19 -9.84
N PRO A 78 9.62 2.10 -11.14
CA PRO A 78 9.06 0.88 -11.70
C PRO A 78 10.02 -0.31 -11.64
N ALA A 79 11.32 -0.11 -11.86
CA ALA A 79 12.30 -1.20 -11.84
C ALA A 79 12.39 -1.86 -10.44
N LYS A 80 12.65 -1.06 -9.40
CA LYS A 80 12.77 -1.56 -8.01
C LYS A 80 11.45 -2.18 -7.53
N ALA A 81 10.32 -1.55 -7.85
CA ALA A 81 8.99 -2.02 -7.48
C ALA A 81 8.61 -3.34 -8.19
N GLN A 82 8.93 -3.48 -9.47
CA GLN A 82 8.73 -4.73 -10.20
C GLN A 82 9.55 -5.85 -9.60
N ASP A 83 10.84 -5.64 -9.32
CA ASP A 83 11.70 -6.66 -8.72
C ASP A 83 11.18 -7.12 -7.35
N ALA A 84 10.62 -6.22 -6.55
CA ALA A 84 10.00 -6.56 -5.26
C ALA A 84 8.72 -7.40 -5.44
N LEU A 85 7.83 -6.99 -6.36
CA LEU A 85 6.60 -7.73 -6.65
C LEU A 85 6.87 -9.08 -7.32
N GLU A 86 7.90 -9.19 -8.16
CA GLU A 86 8.29 -10.45 -8.80
C GLU A 86 8.82 -11.46 -7.78
N ARG A 87 9.63 -10.98 -6.82
CA ARG A 87 10.07 -11.79 -5.68
C ARG A 87 8.87 -12.29 -4.86
N LEU A 88 7.94 -11.41 -4.51
CA LEU A 88 6.70 -11.78 -3.80
C LEU A 88 5.84 -12.78 -4.59
N ALA A 89 5.69 -12.57 -5.90
CA ALA A 89 4.94 -13.49 -6.75
C ALA A 89 5.61 -14.87 -6.82
N ALA A 90 6.95 -14.92 -6.85
CA ALA A 90 7.73 -16.15 -6.91
C ALA A 90 7.70 -16.99 -5.61
N GLU A 91 7.37 -16.40 -4.46
CA GLU A 91 7.22 -17.13 -3.19
C GLU A 91 6.10 -18.20 -3.25
N GLY A 92 5.14 -18.05 -4.17
CA GLY A 92 4.20 -19.09 -4.59
C GLY A 92 3.19 -19.54 -3.54
N LYS A 93 3.06 -18.85 -2.40
CA LYS A 93 2.16 -19.21 -1.29
C LYS A 93 1.36 -18.00 -0.83
N GLY A 94 0.06 -18.21 -0.62
CA GLY A 94 -0.84 -17.23 0.00
C GLY A 94 -1.39 -16.17 -0.95
N LEU A 95 -2.32 -15.38 -0.42
CA LEU A 95 -3.02 -14.35 -1.18
C LEU A 95 -2.08 -13.26 -1.71
N ALA A 96 -1.03 -12.90 -0.95
CA ALA A 96 -0.06 -11.87 -1.34
C ALA A 96 0.69 -12.17 -2.64
N SER A 97 1.15 -13.43 -2.81
CA SER A 97 1.84 -13.87 -4.03
C SER A 97 0.90 -13.76 -5.25
N PHE A 98 -0.37 -14.12 -5.07
CA PHE A 98 -1.39 -13.97 -6.11
C PHE A 98 -1.65 -12.49 -6.44
N GLU A 99 -1.89 -11.64 -5.44
CA GLU A 99 -2.14 -10.20 -5.58
C GLU A 99 -0.96 -9.47 -6.24
N ALA A 100 0.28 -9.81 -5.88
CA ALA A 100 1.50 -9.30 -6.52
C ALA A 100 1.55 -9.67 -8.02
N GLY A 101 1.23 -10.92 -8.37
CA GLY A 101 1.14 -11.37 -9.76
C GLY A 101 0.07 -10.63 -10.58
N ILE A 102 -1.10 -10.39 -10.00
CA ILE A 102 -2.15 -9.58 -10.62
C ILE A 102 -1.68 -8.14 -10.83
N THR A 103 -1.07 -7.53 -9.81
CA THR A 103 -0.57 -6.15 -9.86
C THR A 103 0.46 -5.96 -10.98
N LEU A 104 1.45 -6.85 -11.07
CA LEU A 104 2.43 -6.86 -12.16
C LEU A 104 1.78 -6.99 -13.54
N ARG A 105 0.81 -7.89 -13.67
CA ARG A 105 0.12 -8.11 -14.95
C ARG A 105 -0.63 -6.86 -15.41
N GLU A 106 -1.37 -6.21 -14.50
CA GLU A 106 -2.12 -5.00 -14.85
C GLU A 106 -1.19 -3.80 -15.08
N PHE A 107 -0.07 -3.70 -14.34
CA PHE A 107 0.95 -2.68 -14.60
C PHE A 107 1.56 -2.82 -16.00
N ARG A 108 2.02 -4.02 -16.37
CA ARG A 108 2.61 -4.31 -17.69
C ARG A 108 1.62 -4.07 -18.84
N ARG A 109 0.32 -4.14 -18.57
CA ARG A 109 -0.75 -3.82 -19.53
C ARG A 109 -1.11 -2.34 -19.58
N GLY A 110 -0.50 -1.49 -18.75
CA GLY A 110 -0.86 -0.09 -18.61
C GLY A 110 -2.27 0.13 -18.04
N LYS A 111 -2.81 -0.86 -17.31
CA LYS A 111 -4.19 -0.86 -16.77
C LYS A 111 -4.26 -0.60 -15.27
N LEU A 112 -3.12 -0.63 -14.57
CA LEU A 112 -3.08 -0.36 -13.14
C LEU A 112 -3.44 1.11 -12.86
N LYS A 113 -4.49 1.31 -12.06
CA LYS A 113 -4.93 2.65 -11.62
C LYS A 113 -4.64 2.81 -10.14
N LEU A 114 -3.78 3.77 -9.80
CA LEU A 114 -3.40 4.07 -8.42
C LEU A 114 -3.94 5.42 -7.96
N ASP A 115 -4.62 6.19 -8.81
CA ASP A 115 -5.03 7.57 -8.56
C ASP A 115 -6.50 7.71 -8.12
N TRP A 116 -7.16 6.60 -7.78
CA TRP A 116 -8.55 6.63 -7.33
C TRP A 116 -8.70 7.37 -5.99
N ILE A 117 -9.79 8.12 -5.85
CA ILE A 117 -10.08 8.91 -4.65
C ILE A 117 -11.07 8.13 -3.78
N PRO A 118 -10.77 7.87 -2.49
CA PRO A 118 -11.69 7.21 -1.58
C PRO A 118 -13.02 7.96 -1.42
N LYS A 119 -14.14 7.23 -1.48
CA LYS A 119 -15.50 7.80 -1.33
C LYS A 119 -15.76 8.45 0.03
N ARG A 120 -14.98 8.07 1.05
CA ARG A 120 -14.90 8.71 2.36
C ARG A 120 -13.43 8.95 2.65
N ALA A 121 -12.87 10.07 2.20
CA ALA A 121 -11.65 10.57 2.80
C ALA A 121 -11.92 10.72 4.31
N VAL A 122 -11.13 10.05 5.14
CA VAL A 122 -11.30 10.15 6.60
C VAL A 122 -11.06 11.61 6.95
N ARG A 123 -12.14 12.32 7.29
CA ARG A 123 -12.07 13.68 7.83
C ARG A 123 -11.19 13.60 9.07
N ALA A 124 -10.15 14.44 9.15
CA ALA A 124 -9.34 14.58 10.36
C ALA A 124 -10.28 14.77 11.57
N PRO A 125 -9.97 14.20 12.75
CA PRO A 125 -10.79 14.40 13.93
C PRO A 125 -10.93 15.91 14.16
N GLU A 126 -12.17 16.39 14.27
CA GLU A 126 -12.43 17.76 14.69
C GLU A 126 -11.85 17.96 16.09
N PRO A 127 -11.20 19.11 16.38
CA PRO A 127 -10.76 19.40 17.73
C PRO A 127 -11.98 19.39 18.64
N GLU A 128 -11.92 18.60 19.72
CA GLU A 128 -12.90 18.67 20.81
C GLU A 128 -12.97 20.13 21.31
N ALA A 129 -14.18 20.67 21.30
CA ALA A 129 -14.51 22.02 21.78
C ALA A 129 -14.62 22.06 23.31
#